data_AF-A0AAD3N346-F1
#
_entry.id   AF-A0AAD3N346-F1
#
_cell.length_a   1.000
_cell.length_b   1.000
_cell.length_c   1.000
_cell.angle_alpha   90.00
_cell.angle_beta   90.00
_cell.angle_gamma   90.00
#
_symmetry.space_group_name_H-M   'P 1'
#
loop_
_entity.id
_entity.type
_entity.pdbx_description
1 polymer ?
#
loop_
_entity_poly.entity_id
_entity_poly.type
_entity_poly.pdbx_seq_one_letter_code
_entity_poly.pdbx_strand_id
1 'polypeptide(L)'
;MTTLRNACARSPQPAIIRYARFSESQQPELYYRSILQLFMLYCCDVDLKSAAYATYELFYSSGTLKSADGLLHSVESVVDKKLCLFEKDAETLDSIHNSIDNQGVLEDAWCEMCHEQQLDRLECAELASSAQQADDEPLASIPDLAITPCYNTGIGVGGKKGHSEQGQLLLP
;
A
#
# COMPACT_ATOMS: atom_id res chain seq x y z
N MET A 1 -20.26 19.53 21.05
CA MET A 1 -19.34 18.45 21.47
C MET A 1 -19.42 17.39 20.40
N THR A 2 -18.32 17.22 19.68
CA THR A 2 -18.31 16.81 18.28
C THR A 2 -18.36 15.29 18.12
N THR A 3 -19.28 14.87 17.26
CA THR A 3 -19.53 13.52 16.79
C THR A 3 -18.29 12.93 16.13
N LEU A 4 -17.69 11.90 16.75
CA LEU A 4 -16.76 11.00 16.05
C LEU A 4 -17.61 9.91 15.40
N ARG A 5 -17.84 10.04 14.10
CA ARG A 5 -18.45 9.00 13.26
C ARG A 5 -17.50 7.81 13.22
N ASN A 6 -17.74 6.81 14.04
CA ASN A 6 -17.24 5.47 13.74
C ASN A 6 -18.32 4.79 12.90
N ALA A 7 -18.11 4.82 11.58
CA ALA A 7 -18.72 3.83 10.72
C ALA A 7 -18.47 2.46 11.35
N CYS A 8 -19.50 1.62 11.40
CA CYS A 8 -19.33 0.19 11.65
C CYS A 8 -18.43 -0.31 10.52
N ALA A 9 -17.12 -0.25 10.75
CA ALA A 9 -16.15 -0.71 9.80
C ALA A 9 -16.38 -2.22 9.73
N ARG A 10 -16.90 -2.70 8.59
CA ARG A 10 -16.47 -3.97 8.00
C ARG A 10 -15.04 -4.15 8.48
N SER A 11 -14.80 -5.07 9.43
CA SER A 11 -13.54 -5.11 10.19
C SER A 11 -12.44 -4.80 9.20
N PRO A 12 -11.75 -3.64 9.31
CA PRO A 12 -10.76 -3.29 8.31
C PRO A 12 -9.84 -4.50 8.34
N GLN A 13 -9.71 -5.20 7.20
CA GLN A 13 -8.78 -6.31 7.10
C GLN A 13 -7.54 -5.84 7.83
N PRO A 14 -7.08 -6.59 8.86
CA PRO A 14 -6.09 -6.08 9.78
C PRO A 14 -5.01 -5.44 8.93
N ALA A 15 -4.72 -4.15 9.19
CA ALA A 15 -3.86 -3.33 8.34
C ALA A 15 -2.39 -3.77 8.52
N ILE A 16 -2.14 -5.05 8.28
CA ILE A 16 -0.86 -5.70 8.28
C ILE A 16 -0.33 -5.49 6.87
N ILE A 17 0.50 -4.46 6.72
CA ILE A 17 1.25 -4.26 5.49
C ILE A 17 2.35 -5.33 5.48
N ARG A 18 2.09 -6.43 4.78
CA ARG A 18 3.12 -7.42 4.44
C ARG A 18 3.80 -6.98 3.15
N TYR A 19 5.12 -7.21 3.06
CA TYR A 19 5.77 -7.17 1.76
C TYR A 19 5.16 -8.25 0.86
N ALA A 20 4.94 -7.91 -0.41
CA ALA A 20 4.42 -8.87 -1.37
C ALA A 20 5.43 -10.02 -1.55
N ARG A 21 4.99 -11.27 -1.35
CA ARG A 21 5.79 -12.47 -1.60
C ARG A 21 5.46 -12.97 -3.01
N PHE A 22 6.42 -12.85 -3.92
CA PHE A 22 6.29 -13.36 -5.28
C PHE A 22 6.82 -14.80 -5.35
N SER A 23 6.30 -15.58 -6.29
CA SER A 23 6.81 -16.92 -6.55
C SER A 23 7.96 -16.85 -7.54
N GLU A 24 9.08 -17.50 -7.23
CA GLU A 24 10.23 -17.62 -8.13
C GLU A 24 9.84 -18.24 -9.49
N SER A 25 8.98 -19.27 -9.50
CA SER A 25 8.60 -19.98 -10.72
C SER A 25 7.56 -19.24 -11.57
N GLN A 26 6.69 -18.44 -10.94
CA GLN A 26 5.63 -17.71 -11.67
C GLN A 26 6.05 -16.30 -12.08
N GLN A 27 6.81 -15.60 -11.24
CA GLN A 27 7.17 -14.19 -11.40
C GLN A 27 8.63 -13.93 -10.97
N PRO A 28 9.62 -14.49 -11.68
CA PRO A 28 11.02 -14.47 -11.27
C PRO A 28 11.57 -13.04 -11.12
N GLU A 29 11.27 -12.14 -12.06
CA GLU A 29 11.75 -10.74 -11.98
C GLU A 29 11.26 -10.02 -10.72
N LEU A 30 9.98 -10.20 -10.36
CA LEU A 30 9.42 -9.57 -9.16
C LEU A 30 9.94 -10.23 -7.89
N TYR A 31 10.13 -11.55 -7.91
CA TYR A 31 10.74 -12.30 -6.82
C TYR A 31 12.16 -11.79 -6.53
N TYR A 32 13.05 -11.82 -7.52
CA TYR A 32 14.44 -11.38 -7.34
C TYR A 32 14.52 -9.89 -6.99
N ARG A 33 13.67 -9.04 -7.59
CA ARG A 33 13.58 -7.62 -7.18
C ARG A 33 13.21 -7.46 -5.71
N SER A 34 12.17 -8.18 -5.24
CA SER A 34 11.68 -8.06 -3.86
C SER A 34 12.73 -8.52 -2.84
N ILE A 35 13.41 -9.63 -3.10
CA ILE A 35 14.48 -10.16 -2.24
C ILE A 35 15.66 -9.18 -2.19
N LEU A 36 16.08 -8.64 -3.35
CA LEU A 36 17.14 -7.63 -3.37
C LEU A 36 16.73 -6.39 -2.56
N GLN A 37 15.50 -5.89 -2.68
CA GLN A 37 15.03 -4.72 -1.92
C GLN A 37 15.00 -4.97 -0.41
N LEU A 38 14.57 -6.14 0.02
CA LEU A 38 14.46 -6.52 1.42
C LEU A 38 15.82 -6.72 2.08
N PHE A 39 16.72 -7.41 1.39
CA PHE A 39 17.96 -7.89 1.98
C PHE A 39 19.18 -7.08 1.56
N MET A 40 19.04 -6.10 0.68
CA MET A 40 20.10 -5.15 0.41
C MET A 40 19.66 -3.76 0.85
N LEU A 41 20.48 -3.09 1.67
CA LEU A 41 20.22 -1.70 2.06
C LEU A 41 20.51 -0.80 0.85
N TYR A 42 19.54 -0.68 -0.05
CA TYR A 42 19.55 0.34 -1.10
C TYR A 42 18.47 1.37 -0.79
N CYS A 43 18.87 2.64 -0.78
CA CYS A 43 17.99 3.75 -0.49
C CYS A 43 17.10 4.16 -1.68
N CYS A 44 17.41 3.69 -2.89
CA CYS A 44 16.71 4.02 -4.13
C CYS A 44 16.68 2.83 -5.11
N ASP A 45 15.60 2.69 -5.89
CA ASP A 45 15.45 1.66 -6.95
C ASP A 45 16.54 1.74 -8.03
N VAL A 46 17.09 2.94 -8.25
CA VAL A 46 18.16 3.20 -9.24
C VAL A 46 19.46 2.50 -8.84
N ASP A 47 19.66 2.23 -7.55
CA ASP A 47 20.87 1.61 -7.01
C ASP A 47 20.73 0.10 -6.81
N LEU A 48 19.51 -0.42 -6.93
CA LEU A 48 19.19 -1.82 -6.63
C LEU A 48 19.77 -2.82 -7.64
N LYS A 49 19.87 -2.40 -8.92
CA LYS A 49 20.44 -3.20 -10.01
C LYS A 49 21.37 -2.32 -10.84
N SER A 50 22.62 -2.75 -11.00
CA SER A 50 23.55 -2.07 -11.92
C SER A 50 23.03 -2.13 -13.35
N ALA A 51 23.16 -1.02 -14.09
CA ALA A 51 22.76 -0.92 -15.50
C ALA A 51 23.45 -1.96 -16.42
N ALA A 52 24.52 -2.60 -15.94
CA ALA A 52 25.20 -3.69 -16.63
C ALA A 52 24.35 -4.98 -16.76
N TYR A 53 23.28 -5.12 -15.98
CA TYR A 53 22.46 -6.34 -15.93
C TYR A 53 21.06 -6.10 -16.49
N ALA A 54 20.61 -6.98 -17.39
CA ALA A 54 19.29 -6.88 -18.01
C ALA A 54 18.16 -7.19 -17.01
N THR A 55 18.35 -8.18 -16.14
CA THR A 55 17.35 -8.70 -15.21
C THR A 55 17.82 -8.67 -13.76
N TYR A 56 16.90 -8.69 -12.81
CA TYR A 56 17.25 -8.78 -11.39
C TYR A 56 17.84 -10.15 -11.04
N GLU A 57 17.35 -11.21 -11.68
CA GLU A 57 17.87 -12.58 -11.56
C GLU A 57 19.36 -12.68 -11.96
N LEU A 58 19.73 -12.07 -13.10
CA LEU A 58 21.11 -12.10 -13.56
C LEU A 58 22.04 -11.31 -12.62
N PHE A 59 21.54 -10.20 -12.05
CA PHE A 59 22.29 -9.45 -11.06
C PHE A 59 22.45 -10.22 -9.75
N TYR A 60 21.42 -10.94 -9.30
CA TYR A 60 21.52 -11.77 -8.10
C TYR A 60 22.55 -12.90 -8.28
N SER A 61 22.47 -13.64 -9.38
CA SER A 61 23.33 -14.80 -9.66
C SER A 61 24.78 -14.45 -10.01
N SER A 62 24.99 -13.38 -10.80
CA SER A 62 26.30 -13.06 -11.38
C SER A 62 26.91 -11.77 -10.82
N GLY A 63 26.14 -10.98 -10.07
CA GLY A 63 26.56 -9.69 -9.55
C GLY A 63 27.54 -9.82 -8.40
N THR A 64 28.41 -8.82 -8.27
CA THR A 64 29.34 -8.68 -7.16
C THR A 64 29.25 -7.32 -6.52
N LEU A 65 29.38 -7.28 -5.20
CA LEU A 65 29.33 -6.09 -4.37
C LEU A 65 30.65 -5.91 -3.65
N LYS A 66 31.09 -4.66 -3.54
CA LYS A 66 32.24 -4.30 -2.73
C LYS A 66 31.78 -4.08 -1.29
N SER A 67 32.26 -4.90 -0.36
CA SER A 67 32.02 -4.70 1.09
C SER A 67 32.84 -3.52 1.62
N ALA A 68 32.51 -3.06 2.82
CA ALA A 68 33.30 -2.09 3.57
C ALA A 68 34.75 -2.56 3.78
N ASP A 69 34.95 -3.89 3.85
CA ASP A 69 36.28 -4.54 3.98
C ASP A 69 37.12 -4.47 2.68
N GLY A 70 36.57 -3.89 1.62
CA GLY A 70 37.21 -3.77 0.31
C GLY A 70 37.18 -5.03 -0.55
N LEU A 71 36.71 -6.15 0.01
CA LEU A 71 36.54 -7.42 -0.69
C LEU A 71 35.28 -7.43 -1.56
N LEU A 72 35.33 -8.19 -2.65
CA LEU A 72 34.19 -8.45 -3.51
C LEU A 72 33.44 -9.68 -2.99
N HIS A 73 32.14 -9.54 -2.79
CA HIS A 73 31.23 -10.63 -2.44
C HIS A 73 30.19 -10.79 -3.55
N SER A 74 29.81 -12.04 -3.84
CA SER A 74 28.64 -12.30 -4.68
C SER A 74 27.39 -11.71 -4.04
N VAL A 75 26.51 -11.13 -4.87
CA VAL A 75 25.21 -10.61 -4.43
C VAL A 75 24.41 -11.73 -3.75
N GLU A 76 24.33 -12.90 -4.39
CA GLU A 76 23.71 -14.12 -3.85
C GLU A 76 24.19 -14.42 -2.42
N SER A 77 25.51 -14.52 -2.21
CA SER A 77 26.07 -14.86 -0.90
C SER A 77 25.71 -13.85 0.21
N VAL A 78 25.60 -12.57 -0.12
CA VAL A 78 25.23 -11.53 0.85
C VAL A 78 23.74 -11.60 1.19
N VAL A 79 22.90 -11.78 0.17
CA VAL A 79 21.45 -11.88 0.30
C VAL A 79 21.07 -13.15 1.06
N ASP A 80 21.65 -14.29 0.72
CA ASP A 80 21.37 -15.59 1.35
C ASP A 80 21.69 -15.61 2.85
N LYS A 81 22.80 -14.97 3.23
CA LYS A 81 23.16 -14.82 4.64
C LYS A 81 22.10 -14.05 5.42
N LYS A 82 21.53 -13.01 4.80
CA LYS A 82 20.48 -12.20 5.42
C LYS A 82 19.14 -12.92 5.42
N LEU A 83 18.78 -13.59 4.32
CA LEU A 83 17.63 -14.49 4.26
C LEU A 83 17.66 -15.51 5.39
N CYS A 84 18.77 -16.22 5.56
CA CYS A 84 18.93 -17.21 6.64
C CYS A 84 18.80 -16.58 8.04
N LEU A 85 19.28 -15.34 8.22
CA LEU A 85 19.21 -14.65 9.50
C LEU A 85 17.79 -14.17 9.85
N PHE A 86 17.05 -13.67 8.86
CA PHE A 86 15.76 -12.98 9.06
C PHE A 86 14.54 -13.88 8.77
N GLU A 87 14.63 -14.81 7.82
CA GLU A 87 13.51 -15.62 7.34
C GLU A 87 13.37 -16.96 8.07
N LYS A 88 14.16 -17.19 9.14
CA LYS A 88 14.26 -18.49 9.82
C LYS A 88 12.91 -19.08 10.29
N ASP A 89 11.99 -18.22 10.70
CA ASP A 89 10.69 -18.59 11.28
C ASP A 89 9.52 -18.29 10.34
N ALA A 90 9.79 -17.91 9.09
CA ALA A 90 8.75 -17.42 8.18
C ALA A 90 7.69 -18.49 7.86
N GLU A 91 8.10 -19.74 7.64
CA GLU A 91 7.18 -20.86 7.41
C GLU A 91 6.32 -21.15 8.65
N THR A 92 6.92 -21.11 9.83
CA THR A 92 6.22 -21.29 11.11
C THR A 92 5.17 -20.20 11.31
N LEU A 93 5.54 -18.93 11.06
CA LEU A 93 4.62 -17.79 11.18
C LEU A 93 3.46 -17.87 10.18
N ASP A 94 3.72 -18.25 8.93
CA ASP A 94 2.66 -18.43 7.94
C ASP A 94 1.74 -19.60 8.28
N SER A 95 2.27 -20.69 8.83
CA SER A 95 1.48 -21.81 9.33
C SER A 95 0.57 -21.40 10.50
N ILE A 96 1.11 -20.65 11.47
CA ILE A 96 0.33 -20.10 12.59
C ILE A 96 -0.76 -19.17 12.07
N HIS A 97 -0.43 -18.27 11.14
CA HIS A 97 -1.41 -17.34 10.58
C HIS A 97 -2.54 -18.06 9.84
N ASN A 98 -2.20 -19.03 8.99
CA ASN A 98 -3.18 -19.85 8.30
C ASN A 98 -4.04 -20.65 9.29
N SER A 99 -3.46 -21.15 10.39
CA SER A 99 -4.21 -21.81 11.46
C SER A 99 -5.22 -20.86 12.12
N ILE A 100 -4.83 -19.62 12.41
CA ILE A 100 -5.72 -18.61 12.99
C ILE A 100 -6.87 -18.30 12.02
N ASP A 101 -6.56 -18.07 10.74
CA ASP A 101 -7.56 -17.77 9.73
C ASP A 101 -8.56 -18.94 9.54
N ASN A 102 -8.08 -20.18 9.59
CA ASN A 102 -8.91 -21.39 9.46
C ASN A 102 -9.74 -21.69 10.72
N GLN A 103 -9.26 -21.32 11.91
CA GLN A 103 -9.98 -21.52 13.17
C GLN A 103 -11.18 -20.56 13.30
N GLY A 104 -11.31 -19.58 12.41
CA GLY A 104 -12.34 -18.53 12.43
C GLY A 104 -11.95 -17.37 13.35
N VAL A 105 -12.79 -16.33 13.39
CA VAL A 105 -12.60 -15.17 14.27
C VAL A 105 -12.56 -15.68 15.72
N LEU A 106 -11.34 -15.81 16.27
CA LEU A 106 -11.14 -15.79 17.72
C LEU A 106 -11.87 -14.55 18.22
N GLU A 107 -12.78 -14.73 19.18
CA GLU A 107 -13.52 -13.64 19.82
C GLU A 107 -12.58 -12.44 20.01
N ASP A 108 -13.02 -11.27 19.55
CA ASP A 108 -12.28 -10.03 19.71
C ASP A 108 -12.12 -9.79 21.21
N ALA A 109 -11.04 -10.30 21.81
CA ALA A 109 -10.82 -10.30 23.25
C ALA A 109 -10.88 -8.89 23.83
N TRP A 110 -10.67 -7.86 23.00
CA TRP A 110 -10.89 -6.46 23.35
C TRP A 110 -12.37 -6.15 23.68
N CYS A 111 -13.33 -6.76 22.99
CA CYS A 111 -14.75 -6.64 23.28
C CYS A 111 -15.12 -7.33 24.61
N GLU A 112 -14.51 -8.47 24.94
CA GLU A 112 -14.74 -9.15 26.23
C GLU A 112 -14.10 -8.40 27.40
N MET A 113 -12.96 -7.75 27.19
CA MET A 113 -12.30 -7.00 28.26
C MET A 113 -13.02 -5.68 28.60
N CYS A 114 -13.80 -5.12 27.67
CA CYS A 114 -14.47 -3.83 27.83
C CYS A 114 -15.98 -3.92 27.55
N HIS A 115 -16.68 -4.75 28.34
CA HIS A 115 -18.12 -4.98 28.22
C HIS A 115 -18.96 -3.68 28.14
N GLU A 116 -18.66 -2.67 28.96
CA GLU A 116 -19.38 -1.39 28.95
C GLU A 116 -19.23 -0.68 27.60
N GLN A 117 -18.02 -0.65 27.04
CA GLN A 117 -17.76 -0.02 25.74
C GLN A 117 -18.37 -0.81 24.57
N GLN A 118 -18.46 -2.15 24.69
CA GLN A 118 -19.17 -2.97 23.72
C GLN A 118 -20.69 -2.77 23.82
N LEU A 119 -21.25 -2.54 25.01
CA LEU A 119 -22.65 -2.18 25.21
C LEU A 119 -22.97 -0.82 24.58
N ASP A 120 -22.15 0.20 24.84
CA ASP A 120 -22.30 1.53 24.22
C ASP A 120 -22.28 1.44 22.69
N ARG A 121 -21.40 0.59 22.12
CA ARG A 121 -21.35 0.35 20.67
C ARG A 121 -22.63 -0.29 20.13
N LEU A 122 -23.19 -1.26 20.85
CA LEU A 122 -24.43 -1.95 20.46
C LEU A 122 -25.63 -0.99 20.53
N GLU A 123 -25.75 -0.21 21.60
CA GLU A 123 -26.80 0.81 21.75
C GLU A 123 -26.71 1.87 20.64
N CYS A 124 -25.50 2.36 20.33
CA CYS A 124 -25.29 3.30 19.24
C CYS A 124 -25.67 2.71 17.86
N ALA A 125 -25.41 1.42 17.63
CA ALA A 125 -25.77 0.76 16.37
C ALA A 125 -27.30 0.58 16.22
N GLU A 126 -28.00 0.28 17.31
CA GLU A 126 -29.46 0.21 17.35
C GLU A 126 -30.12 1.58 17.11
N LEU A 127 -29.58 2.63 17.74
CA LEU A 127 -29.99 4.01 17.50
C LEU A 127 -29.73 4.46 16.06
N ALA A 128 -28.59 4.06 15.46
CA ALA A 128 -28.28 4.37 14.07
C ALA A 128 -29.21 3.65 13.09
N SER A 129 -29.52 2.38 13.33
CA SER A 129 -30.44 1.57 12.50
C SER A 129 -31.87 2.11 12.54
N SER A 130 -32.33 2.54 13.72
CA SER A 130 -33.66 3.14 13.89
C SER A 130 -33.75 4.57 13.32
N ALA A 131 -32.66 5.34 13.35
CA ALA A 131 -32.59 6.66 12.73
C ALA A 131 -32.60 6.61 11.19
N GLN A 132 -32.13 5.53 10.54
CA GLN A 132 -32.18 5.40 9.07
C GLN A 132 -33.61 5.27 8.50
N GLN A 133 -34.64 5.12 9.34
CA GLN A 133 -36.05 5.14 8.92
C GLN A 133 -36.68 6.53 8.93
N ALA A 134 -35.96 7.55 9.41
CA ALA A 134 -36.40 8.94 9.41
C ALA A 134 -35.27 9.85 8.94
N ASP A 135 -35.51 10.53 7.82
CA ASP A 135 -34.85 11.75 7.33
C ASP A 135 -33.88 11.61 6.13
N ASP A 136 -34.33 12.15 4.99
CA ASP A 136 -33.58 12.53 3.79
C ASP A 136 -32.85 13.87 4.06
N GLU A 137 -31.98 13.95 5.07
CA GLU A 137 -31.22 15.18 5.33
C GLU A 137 -29.94 15.22 4.46
N PRO A 138 -29.70 16.32 3.69
CA PRO A 138 -28.55 16.39 2.79
C PRO A 138 -27.23 16.40 3.57
N LEU A 139 -26.36 15.44 3.24
CA LEU A 139 -25.03 15.29 3.84
C LEU A 139 -24.21 16.59 3.70
N ALA A 140 -23.88 17.20 4.84
CA ALA A 140 -22.98 18.35 4.88
C ALA A 140 -21.63 18.00 4.23
N SER A 141 -21.23 18.80 3.23
CA SER A 141 -19.96 18.64 2.53
C SER A 141 -18.80 19.00 3.46
N ILE A 142 -17.97 18.00 3.82
CA ILE A 142 -16.79 18.21 4.66
C ILE A 142 -15.65 18.74 3.78
N PRO A 143 -15.17 19.97 3.99
CA PRO A 143 -14.19 20.61 3.09
C PRO A 143 -12.82 19.93 3.10
N ASP A 144 -12.46 19.21 4.17
CA ASP A 144 -11.16 18.51 4.32
C ASP A 144 -11.06 17.22 3.47
N LEU A 145 -12.21 16.64 3.11
CA LEU A 145 -12.31 15.46 2.24
C LEU A 145 -12.60 15.83 0.78
N ALA A 146 -12.79 17.13 0.49
CA ALA A 146 -12.87 17.58 -0.87
C ALA A 146 -11.53 17.28 -1.53
N ILE A 147 -11.54 16.43 -2.56
CA ILE A 147 -10.38 16.19 -3.41
C ILE A 147 -10.01 17.54 -4.00
N THR A 148 -9.06 18.21 -3.37
CA THR A 148 -8.43 19.40 -3.92
C THR A 148 -7.41 18.86 -4.90
N PRO A 149 -7.60 19.00 -6.23
CA PRO A 149 -6.53 18.69 -7.15
C PRO A 149 -5.37 19.60 -6.79
N CYS A 150 -4.26 19.00 -6.35
CA CYS A 150 -3.00 19.70 -6.22
C CYS A 150 -2.68 20.28 -7.60
N TYR A 151 -2.78 21.61 -7.71
CA TYR A 151 -2.47 22.32 -8.93
C TYR A 151 -0.99 22.14 -9.20
N ASN A 152 -0.67 21.44 -10.30
CA ASN A 152 0.66 21.49 -10.87
C ASN A 152 0.97 22.95 -11.19
N THR A 153 1.91 23.51 -10.43
CA THR A 153 2.48 24.82 -10.72
C THR A 153 3.10 24.79 -12.11
N GLY A 154 2.60 25.70 -12.94
CA GLY A 154 2.92 25.76 -14.35
C GLY A 154 4.41 26.00 -14.62
N ILE A 155 4.91 25.28 -15.62
CA ILE A 155 5.97 25.77 -16.49
C ILE A 155 5.29 26.07 -17.83
N GLY A 156 5.18 27.35 -18.15
CA GLY A 156 4.68 27.81 -19.44
C GLY A 156 5.65 27.51 -20.59
N VAL A 157 5.15 27.43 -21.81
CA VAL A 157 5.19 28.53 -22.80
C VAL A 157 4.74 27.97 -24.16
N GLY A 158 3.82 28.67 -24.82
CA GLY A 158 3.81 28.79 -26.29
C GLY A 158 2.70 28.06 -27.03
N GLY A 159 1.59 28.76 -27.28
CA GLY A 159 0.57 28.32 -28.24
C GLY A 159 -0.09 29.53 -28.91
N LYS A 160 0.28 29.78 -30.17
CA LYS A 160 -0.13 30.92 -31.00
C LYS A 160 -1.66 30.98 -31.18
N LYS A 161 -2.25 32.17 -31.05
CA LYS A 161 -3.65 32.44 -31.42
C LYS A 161 -3.80 32.43 -32.95
N GLY A 162 -4.59 31.50 -33.47
CA GLY A 162 -5.12 31.51 -34.83
C GLY A 162 -6.41 32.33 -34.89
N HIS A 163 -6.42 33.33 -35.76
CA HIS A 163 -7.57 34.12 -36.18
C HIS A 163 -8.53 33.26 -37.01
N SER A 164 -9.84 33.35 -36.78
CA SER A 164 -10.88 33.08 -37.79
C SER A 164 -12.20 33.72 -37.33
N GLU A 165 -12.43 34.94 -37.78
CA GLU A 165 -13.73 35.60 -37.78
C GLU A 165 -14.62 34.92 -38.84
N GLN A 166 -15.85 34.55 -38.46
CA GLN A 166 -16.93 34.26 -39.40
C GLN A 166 -18.02 35.31 -39.20
N GLY A 167 -18.07 36.26 -40.13
CA GLY A 167 -19.13 37.27 -40.25
C GLY A 167 -20.24 36.77 -41.16
N GLN A 168 -21.49 36.89 -40.69
CA GLN A 168 -22.71 36.52 -41.38
C GLN A 168 -23.31 37.72 -42.13
N LEU A 169 -23.45 37.56 -43.45
CA LEU A 169 -24.44 38.09 -44.41
C LEU A 169 -25.24 39.37 -44.10
N LEU A 170 -25.22 40.35 -45.03
CA LEU A 170 -26.41 40.74 -45.81
C LEU A 170 -26.05 41.56 -47.07
N LEU A 171 -26.53 41.10 -48.23
CA LEU A 171 -26.53 41.77 -49.55
C LEU A 171 -27.66 42.82 -49.63
N PRO A 172 -27.62 43.75 -50.61
CA PRO A 172 -28.12 43.47 -51.97
C PRO A 172 -27.04 43.47 -53.06
#